data_AF-U6GQG2-F1
#
_entry.id   AF-U6GQG2-F1
#
_cell.length_a   1.000
_cell.length_b   1.000
_cell.length_c   1.000
_cell.angle_alpha   90.00
_cell.angle_beta   90.00
_cell.angle_gamma   90.00
#
_symmetry.space_group_name_H-M   'P 1'
#
loop_
_entity.id
_entity.type
_entity.pdbx_description
1 polymer ?
#
loop_
_entity_poly.entity_id
_entity_poly.type
_entity_poly.pdbx_seq_one_letter_code
_entity_poly.pdbx_strand_id
1 'polypeptide(L)'
;LVGATTLSEYKLYIEKDAAFCRRFQKIVVEAPSKERTLGILQKVRTKYEDHHNMDIPDEVLAAVVGLSDQYIKRRSFPDKALDLLDESCAMRRVRFNNRVAEVGKQLEDHRAHRVTLSEEELKELEEEYRTLTEPTDDRPDPDRIELKVDDVARVLSVWTGIPMGKMTEDEMSRILKLADVLGKRVIGQDEAVQSVANAIRNHRAGLTEEKKPIGAFLFLGSSGVGKTELAKALAEEVFHSEKNLIRLDMVEYQEAHSISRLIGPPPGYMGNDEGGQLTEAVRQKP
;
A
#
# COMPACT_ATOMS: atom_id res chain seq x y z
N LEU A 1 23.28 -28.38 18.33
CA LEU A 1 22.45 -28.21 17.12
C LEU A 1 21.48 -27.08 17.37
N VAL A 2 21.27 -26.20 16.39
CA VAL A 2 20.25 -25.13 16.44
C VAL A 2 19.23 -25.43 15.36
N GLY A 3 17.95 -25.47 15.72
CA GLY A 3 16.83 -25.62 14.80
C GLY A 3 15.93 -24.39 14.85
N ALA A 4 15.32 -24.05 13.73
CA ALA A 4 14.36 -22.95 13.61
C ALA A 4 13.10 -23.45 12.89
N THR A 5 11.93 -23.03 13.36
CA THR A 5 10.62 -23.38 12.79
C THR A 5 9.61 -22.32 13.23
N THR A 6 8.48 -22.23 12.53
CA THR A 6 7.37 -21.39 12.97
C THR A 6 6.57 -22.06 14.09
N LEU A 7 5.83 -21.27 14.89
CA LEU A 7 4.97 -21.83 15.93
C LEU A 7 3.89 -22.76 15.34
N SER A 8 3.39 -22.42 14.15
CA SER A 8 2.38 -23.20 13.44
C SER A 8 2.91 -24.56 13.00
N GLU A 9 4.10 -24.60 12.37
CA GLU A 9 4.77 -25.85 11.98
C GLU A 9 5.16 -26.70 13.20
N TYR A 10 5.64 -26.05 14.27
CA TYR A 10 5.97 -26.73 15.51
C TYR A 10 4.76 -27.50 16.04
N LYS A 11 3.59 -26.87 16.14
CA LYS A 11 2.34 -27.51 16.59
C LYS A 11 1.90 -28.63 15.65
N LEU A 12 1.99 -28.41 14.34
CA LEU A 12 1.46 -29.33 13.34
C LEU A 12 2.30 -30.61 13.22
N TYR A 13 3.63 -30.48 13.26
CA TYR A 13 4.55 -31.56 12.89
C TYR A 13 5.47 -32.02 14.02
N ILE A 14 5.88 -31.14 14.94
CA ILE A 14 6.94 -31.44 15.91
C ILE A 14 6.36 -31.82 17.27
N GLU A 15 5.34 -31.10 17.73
CA GLU A 15 4.74 -31.28 19.06
C GLU A 15 4.16 -32.68 19.28
N LYS A 16 3.78 -33.36 18.19
CA LYS A 16 3.29 -34.74 18.20
C LYS A 16 4.37 -35.77 18.52
N ASP A 17 5.64 -35.45 18.27
CA ASP A 17 6.78 -36.33 18.60
C ASP A 17 7.40 -35.94 19.95
N ALA A 18 6.96 -36.65 20.99
CA ALA A 18 7.46 -36.46 22.35
C ALA A 18 8.94 -36.81 22.52
N ALA A 19 9.50 -37.72 21.71
CA ALA A 19 10.91 -38.09 21.79
C ALA A 19 11.80 -37.00 21.19
N PHE A 20 11.37 -36.38 20.10
CA PHE A 20 12.03 -35.23 19.51
C PHE A 20 11.98 -34.01 20.45
N CYS A 21 10.80 -33.68 20.97
CA CYS A 21 10.61 -32.52 21.85
C CYS A 21 11.50 -32.56 23.10
N ARG A 22 11.79 -33.75 23.65
CA ARG A 22 12.68 -33.91 24.81
C ARG A 22 14.16 -33.67 24.50
N ARG A 23 14.56 -33.68 23.23
CA ARG A 23 15.96 -33.46 22.81
C ARG A 23 16.27 -31.99 22.55
N PHE A 24 15.25 -31.13 22.44
CA PHE A 24 15.40 -29.71 22.19
C PHE A 24 14.80 -28.89 23.32
N GLN A 25 15.52 -27.85 23.74
CA GLN A 25 14.94 -26.83 24.61
C GLN A 25 14.07 -25.89 23.75
N LYS A 26 12.79 -25.78 24.10
CA LYS A 26 11.88 -24.84 23.44
C LYS A 26 12.21 -23.40 23.88
N ILE A 27 12.70 -22.59 22.94
CA ILE A 27 12.93 -21.15 23.12
C ILE A 27 11.98 -20.43 22.17
N VAL A 28 11.06 -19.64 22.73
CA VAL A 28 10.12 -18.83 21.94
C VAL A 28 10.76 -17.49 21.63
N VAL A 29 10.83 -17.14 20.36
CA VAL A 29 11.32 -15.84 19.89
C VAL A 29 10.11 -15.03 19.42
N GLU A 30 9.82 -13.95 20.13
CA GLU A 30 8.70 -13.06 19.80
C GLU A 30 9.11 -11.96 18.84
N ALA A 31 8.15 -11.44 18.08
CA ALA A 31 8.38 -10.26 17.25
C ALA A 31 8.76 -9.06 18.13
N PRO A 32 9.73 -8.22 17.71
CA PRO A 32 10.08 -7.01 18.44
C PRO A 32 8.92 -6.01 18.46
N SER A 33 8.88 -5.17 19.50
CA SER A 33 7.97 -4.02 19.55
C SER A 33 8.31 -2.99 18.47
N LYS A 34 7.44 -1.99 18.27
CA LYS A 34 7.67 -0.91 17.31
C LYS A 34 8.96 -0.14 17.63
N GLU A 35 9.17 0.17 18.91
CA GLU A 35 10.33 0.91 19.41
C GLU A 35 11.61 0.10 19.20
N ARG A 36 11.56 -1.21 19.46
CA ARG A 36 12.69 -2.11 19.19
C ARG A 36 12.97 -2.24 17.70
N THR A 37 11.92 -2.31 16.87
CA THR A 37 12.05 -2.37 15.41
C THR A 37 12.69 -1.10 14.87
N LEU A 38 12.28 0.07 15.35
CA LEU A 38 12.92 1.34 14.99
C LEU A 38 14.41 1.32 15.35
N GLY A 39 14.77 0.84 16.55
CA GLY A 39 16.17 0.68 16.94
C GLY A 39 16.94 -0.34 16.08
N ILE A 40 16.27 -1.37 15.54
CA ILE A 40 16.87 -2.30 14.56
C ILE A 40 17.13 -1.56 13.25
N LEU A 41 16.14 -0.83 12.72
CA LEU A 41 16.29 -0.05 11.49
C LEU A 41 17.42 0.98 11.58
N GLN A 42 17.52 1.70 12.69
CA GLN A 42 18.61 2.65 12.95
C GLN A 42 19.98 1.98 12.91
N LYS A 43 20.11 0.75 13.43
CA LYS A 43 21.38 0.01 13.40
C LYS A 43 21.76 -0.51 12.03
N VAL A 44 20.78 -0.85 11.18
CA VAL A 44 21.05 -1.33 9.81
C VAL A 44 21.04 -0.20 8.78
N ARG A 45 20.66 1.02 9.16
CA ARG A 45 20.53 2.21 8.32
C ARG A 45 21.74 2.40 7.40
N THR A 46 22.94 2.46 7.95
CA THR A 46 24.18 2.68 7.19
C THR A 46 24.37 1.66 6.06
N LYS A 47 23.98 0.40 6.29
CA LYS A 47 24.08 -0.63 5.25
C LYS A 47 23.16 -0.34 4.06
N TYR A 48 21.94 0.16 4.30
CA TYR A 48 21.00 0.53 3.24
C TYR A 48 21.40 1.84 2.56
N GLU A 49 21.86 2.82 3.33
CA GLU A 49 22.40 4.08 2.83
C GLU A 49 23.55 3.84 1.84
N ASP A 50 24.52 3.02 2.23
CA ASP A 50 25.68 2.68 1.38
C ASP A 50 25.26 1.85 0.16
N HIS A 51 24.33 0.89 0.35
CA HIS A 51 23.89 0.01 -0.74
C HIS A 51 23.15 0.78 -1.84
N HIS A 52 22.30 1.72 -1.47
CA HIS A 52 21.45 2.48 -2.39
C HIS A 52 22.00 3.88 -2.71
N ASN A 53 23.19 4.22 -2.18
CA ASN A 53 23.83 5.53 -2.21
C ASN A 53 22.88 6.67 -1.80
N MET A 54 22.27 6.59 -0.62
CA MET A 54 21.25 7.55 -0.20
C MET A 54 21.31 7.88 1.28
N ASP A 55 20.69 8.98 1.67
CA ASP A 55 20.46 9.35 3.06
C ASP A 55 19.04 8.96 3.47
N ILE A 56 18.92 8.36 4.66
CA ILE A 56 17.64 7.89 5.21
C ILE A 56 17.35 8.65 6.51
N PRO A 57 16.54 9.73 6.47
CA PRO A 57 16.19 10.51 7.66
C PRO A 57 15.46 9.68 8.72
N ASP A 58 15.61 10.06 10.00
CA ASP A 58 14.98 9.36 11.12
C ASP A 58 13.45 9.38 11.05
N GLU A 59 12.86 10.46 10.52
CA GLU A 59 11.43 10.57 10.27
C GLU A 59 10.93 9.49 9.29
N VAL A 60 11.75 9.10 8.32
CA VAL A 60 11.41 8.06 7.35
C VAL A 60 11.45 6.69 8.02
N LEU A 61 12.44 6.42 8.86
CA LEU A 61 12.48 5.17 9.64
C LEU A 61 11.26 5.03 10.55
N ALA A 62 10.86 6.13 11.21
CA ALA A 62 9.65 6.16 12.01
C ALA A 62 8.39 5.91 11.15
N ALA A 63 8.31 6.53 9.97
CA ALA A 63 7.22 6.33 9.01
C ALA A 63 7.15 4.88 8.50
N VAL A 64 8.28 4.25 8.16
CA VAL A 64 8.35 2.84 7.76
C VAL A 64 7.75 1.94 8.85
N VAL A 65 8.13 2.13 10.12
CA VAL A 65 7.58 1.33 11.23
C VAL A 65 6.09 1.59 11.42
N GLY A 66 5.67 2.87 11.44
CA GLY A 66 4.27 3.24 11.64
C GLY A 66 3.36 2.71 10.54
N LEU A 67 3.72 2.95 9.29
CA LEU A 67 2.92 2.58 8.13
C LEU A 67 2.93 1.05 7.89
N SER A 68 4.08 0.38 8.04
CA SER A 68 4.10 -1.10 7.95
C SER A 68 3.32 -1.77 9.07
N ASP A 69 3.25 -1.16 10.27
CA ASP A 69 2.36 -1.66 11.30
C ASP A 69 0.89 -1.52 10.89
N GLN A 70 0.51 -0.35 10.40
CA GLN A 70 -0.87 -0.03 10.06
C GLN A 70 -1.39 -0.84 8.88
N TYR A 71 -0.60 -0.98 7.82
CA TYR A 71 -1.08 -1.51 6.53
C TYR A 71 -0.59 -2.92 6.22
N ILE A 72 0.52 -3.40 6.80
CA ILE A 72 1.06 -4.74 6.55
C ILE A 72 0.84 -5.64 7.78
N LYS A 73 -0.38 -6.19 7.91
CA LYS A 73 -0.78 -7.02 9.07
C LYS A 73 -0.31 -8.47 9.02
N ARG A 74 -0.11 -9.05 7.83
CA ARG A 74 0.22 -10.48 7.66
C ARG A 74 1.68 -10.83 7.97
N ARG A 75 2.55 -9.83 7.95
CA ARG A 75 3.99 -10.01 8.17
C ARG A 75 4.35 -9.54 9.58
N SER A 76 5.34 -10.18 10.17
CA SER A 76 5.82 -9.82 11.50
C SER A 76 6.96 -8.81 11.39
N PHE A 77 7.12 -8.00 12.44
CA PHE A 77 8.36 -7.27 12.62
C PHE A 77 9.52 -8.22 12.94
N PRO A 78 10.77 -7.84 12.61
CA PRO A 78 11.19 -6.61 11.92
C PRO A 78 11.13 -6.73 10.39
N ASP A 79 10.93 -7.94 9.86
CA ASP A 79 10.97 -8.32 8.45
C ASP A 79 10.15 -7.38 7.54
N LYS A 80 8.87 -7.15 7.88
CA LYS A 80 8.01 -6.25 7.10
C LYS A 80 8.50 -4.81 6.97
N ALA A 81 9.24 -4.33 7.97
CA ALA A 81 9.76 -2.97 7.99
C ALA A 81 11.06 -2.88 7.18
N LEU A 82 11.91 -3.90 7.29
CA LEU A 82 13.15 -4.00 6.51
C LEU A 82 12.85 -4.07 5.02
N ASP A 83 11.91 -4.91 4.62
CA ASP A 83 11.51 -5.03 3.22
C ASP A 83 10.87 -3.74 2.70
N LEU A 84 10.02 -3.09 3.50
CA LEU A 84 9.40 -1.83 3.09
C LEU A 84 10.47 -0.73 2.92
N LEU A 85 11.45 -0.67 3.81
CA LEU A 85 12.57 0.26 3.70
C LEU A 85 13.38 -0.01 2.42
N ASP A 86 13.78 -1.26 2.20
CA ASP A 86 14.61 -1.65 1.06
C ASP A 86 13.94 -1.34 -0.29
N GLU A 87 12.67 -1.72 -0.44
CA GLU A 87 11.89 -1.44 -1.65
C GLU A 87 11.69 0.08 -1.85
N SER A 88 11.52 0.84 -0.77
CA SER A 88 11.40 2.31 -0.84
C SER A 88 12.70 2.94 -1.33
N CYS A 89 13.85 2.45 -0.85
CA CYS A 89 15.16 2.86 -1.33
C CYS A 89 15.34 2.55 -2.83
N ALA A 90 15.06 1.31 -3.23
CA ALA A 90 15.20 0.87 -4.62
C ALA A 90 14.29 1.67 -5.57
N MET A 91 13.02 1.83 -5.21
CA MET A 91 12.04 2.57 -6.02
C MET A 91 12.41 4.06 -6.13
N ARG A 92 12.88 4.68 -5.04
CA ARG A 92 13.35 6.07 -5.05
C ARG A 92 14.52 6.26 -6.00
N ARG A 93 15.50 5.36 -5.98
CA ARG A 93 16.67 5.39 -6.88
C ARG A 93 16.25 5.28 -8.35
N VAL A 94 15.39 4.32 -8.68
CA VAL A 94 14.90 4.13 -10.06
C VAL A 94 14.16 5.37 -10.55
N ARG A 95 13.27 5.94 -9.73
CA ARG A 95 12.51 7.15 -10.10
C ARG A 95 13.41 8.35 -10.31
N PHE A 96 14.41 8.54 -9.45
CA PHE A 96 15.38 9.63 -9.58
C PHE A 96 16.14 9.51 -10.91
N ASN A 97 16.70 8.34 -11.22
CA ASN A 97 17.42 8.10 -12.47
C ASN A 97 16.54 8.33 -13.71
N ASN A 98 15.29 7.85 -13.67
CA ASN A 98 14.33 8.06 -14.75
C ASN A 98 14.02 9.55 -14.94
N ARG A 99 13.86 10.32 -13.85
CA ARG A 99 13.60 11.76 -13.93
C ARG A 99 14.78 12.52 -14.51
N VAL A 100 16.00 12.21 -14.09
CA VAL A 100 17.23 12.79 -14.65
C VAL A 100 17.31 12.54 -16.16
N ALA A 101 17.05 11.31 -16.59
CA ALA A 101 17.07 10.95 -18.01
C ALA A 101 15.95 11.65 -18.81
N GLU A 102 14.75 11.76 -18.24
CA GLU A 102 13.61 12.45 -18.85
C GLU A 102 13.90 13.94 -19.07
N VAL A 103 14.30 14.65 -18.02
CA VAL A 103 14.61 16.09 -18.09
C VAL A 103 15.79 16.33 -19.03
N GLY A 104 16.84 15.51 -18.95
CA GLY A 104 18.00 15.61 -19.85
C GLY A 104 17.60 15.45 -21.32
N LYS A 105 16.70 14.50 -21.62
CA LYS A 105 16.17 14.30 -22.97
C LYS A 105 15.33 15.49 -23.44
N GLN A 106 14.49 16.07 -22.57
CA GLN A 106 13.67 17.24 -22.93
C GLN A 106 14.56 18.44 -23.30
N LEU A 107 15.63 18.68 -22.54
CA LEU A 107 16.60 19.73 -22.84
C LEU A 107 17.38 19.46 -24.15
N GLU A 108 17.74 18.20 -24.42
CA GLU A 108 18.40 17.82 -25.66
C GLU A 108 17.47 17.98 -26.88
N ASP A 109 16.22 17.52 -26.78
CA ASP A 109 15.22 17.64 -27.86
C ASP A 109 14.89 19.11 -28.14
N HIS A 110 14.88 19.98 -27.11
CA HIS A 110 14.77 21.42 -27.28
C HIS A 110 15.98 22.02 -28.02
N ARG A 111 17.20 21.69 -27.61
CA ARG A 111 18.45 22.13 -28.28
C ARG A 111 18.52 21.64 -29.74
N ALA A 112 18.00 20.45 -30.01
CA ALA A 112 17.90 19.86 -31.35
C ALA A 112 16.71 20.39 -32.18
N HIS A 113 15.95 21.36 -31.66
CA HIS A 113 14.77 21.95 -32.30
C HIS A 113 13.68 20.91 -32.67
N ARG A 114 13.61 19.80 -31.93
CA ARG A 114 12.55 18.78 -32.07
C ARG A 114 11.29 19.14 -31.28
N VAL A 115 11.47 19.88 -30.20
CA VAL A 115 10.41 20.41 -29.32
C VAL A 115 10.71 21.88 -29.07
N THR A 116 9.69 22.73 -29.08
CA THR A 116 9.81 24.13 -28.67
C THR A 116 9.29 24.26 -27.25
N LEU A 117 10.12 24.76 -26.34
CA LEU A 117 9.76 25.08 -24.97
C LEU A 117 9.61 26.60 -24.85
N SER A 118 8.69 27.07 -24.01
CA SER A 118 8.67 28.48 -23.62
C SER A 118 9.93 28.84 -22.82
N GLU A 119 10.25 30.14 -22.74
CA GLU A 119 11.39 30.60 -21.93
C GLU A 119 11.23 30.22 -20.44
N GLU A 120 10.00 30.22 -19.94
CA GLU A 120 9.67 29.83 -18.56
C GLU A 120 9.92 28.33 -18.35
N GLU A 121 9.36 27.47 -19.20
CA GLU A 121 9.54 26.00 -19.12
C GLU A 121 11.01 25.59 -19.27
N LEU A 122 11.74 26.24 -20.17
CA LEU A 122 13.17 25.96 -20.36
C LEU A 122 13.96 26.27 -19.10
N LYS A 123 13.71 27.44 -18.50
CA LYS A 123 14.41 27.87 -17.28
C LYS A 123 14.10 26.94 -16.11
N GLU A 124 12.84 26.52 -15.96
CA GLU A 124 12.43 25.57 -14.93
C GLU A 124 13.11 24.21 -15.12
N LEU A 125 13.12 23.67 -16.34
CA LEU A 125 13.78 22.39 -16.64
C LEU A 125 15.30 22.45 -16.47
N GLU A 126 15.94 23.55 -16.85
CA GLU A 126 17.38 23.75 -16.63
C GLU A 126 17.72 23.83 -15.14
N GLU A 127 16.91 24.53 -14.34
CA GLU A 127 17.08 24.62 -12.90
C GLU A 127 16.81 23.28 -12.20
N GLU A 128 15.80 22.53 -12.64
CA GLU A 128 15.55 21.18 -12.15
C GLU A 128 16.71 20.24 -12.50
N TYR A 129 17.15 20.22 -13.75
CA TYR A 129 18.27 19.38 -14.20
C TYR A 129 19.55 19.69 -13.42
N ARG A 130 19.84 20.98 -13.23
CA ARG A 130 20.95 21.45 -12.41
C ARG A 130 20.83 20.92 -10.98
N THR A 131 19.67 21.10 -10.35
CA THR A 131 19.44 20.64 -8.98
C THR A 131 19.61 19.13 -8.85
N LEU A 132 19.24 18.36 -9.88
CA LEU A 132 19.35 16.91 -9.90
C LEU A 132 20.78 16.41 -10.17
N THR A 133 21.57 17.12 -10.97
CA THR A 133 22.86 16.61 -11.49
C THR A 133 24.09 17.31 -10.94
N GLU A 134 23.94 18.53 -10.42
CA GLU A 134 25.05 19.33 -9.87
C GLU A 134 25.02 19.35 -8.33
N PRO A 135 26.19 19.52 -7.69
CA PRO A 135 26.28 19.73 -6.25
C PRO A 135 25.53 20.98 -5.81
N THR A 136 24.79 20.88 -4.70
CA THR A 136 24.20 22.04 -4.01
C THR A 136 24.79 22.17 -2.61
N ASP A 137 24.57 23.31 -1.96
CA ASP A 137 25.04 23.53 -0.57
C ASP A 137 24.49 22.45 0.39
N ASP A 138 23.23 22.04 0.19
CA ASP A 138 22.57 21.00 0.98
C ASP A 138 22.88 19.57 0.50
N ARG A 139 23.34 19.40 -0.75
CA ARG A 139 23.65 18.10 -1.36
C ARG A 139 24.96 18.17 -2.16
N PRO A 140 26.12 18.02 -1.48
CA PRO A 140 27.43 18.11 -2.12
C PRO A 140 27.73 16.96 -3.10
N ASP A 141 27.12 15.80 -2.88
CA ASP A 141 27.18 14.63 -3.77
C ASP A 141 25.83 14.47 -4.50
N PRO A 142 25.73 14.78 -5.79
CA PRO A 142 24.49 14.69 -6.56
C PRO A 142 23.95 13.27 -6.70
N ASP A 143 24.82 12.27 -6.61
CA ASP A 143 24.43 10.86 -6.70
C ASP A 143 23.86 10.35 -5.38
N ARG A 144 24.19 11.01 -4.27
CA ARG A 144 23.66 10.71 -2.94
C ARG A 144 22.31 11.39 -2.74
N ILE A 145 21.23 10.62 -2.89
CA ILE A 145 19.86 11.13 -2.84
C ILE A 145 19.25 10.95 -1.45
N GLU A 146 18.22 11.71 -1.12
CA GLU A 146 17.47 11.52 0.13
C GLU A 146 16.20 10.69 -0.11
N LEU A 147 15.92 9.75 0.80
CA LEU A 147 14.66 9.03 0.86
C LEU A 147 13.60 9.89 1.58
N LYS A 148 12.38 9.95 1.05
CA LYS A 148 11.28 10.73 1.65
C LYS A 148 10.15 9.84 2.15
N VAL A 149 9.35 10.35 3.09
CA VAL A 149 8.15 9.66 3.60
C VAL A 149 7.16 9.32 2.46
N ASP A 150 7.02 10.21 1.48
CA ASP A 150 6.18 9.99 0.31
C ASP A 150 6.62 8.79 -0.55
N ASP A 151 7.91 8.45 -0.55
CA ASP A 151 8.41 7.27 -1.26
C ASP A 151 7.94 5.99 -0.56
N VAL A 152 7.93 5.96 0.78
CA VAL A 152 7.38 4.85 1.58
C VAL A 152 5.88 4.67 1.34
N ALA A 153 5.13 5.76 1.34
CA ALA A 153 3.69 5.74 1.06
C ALA A 153 3.40 5.18 -0.35
N ARG A 154 4.23 5.53 -1.33
CA ARG A 154 4.11 5.02 -2.71
C ARG A 154 4.32 3.51 -2.79
N VAL A 155 5.35 2.97 -2.14
CA VAL A 155 5.59 1.52 -2.10
C VAL A 155 4.39 0.81 -1.47
N LEU A 156 3.88 1.32 -0.35
CA LEU A 156 2.69 0.75 0.29
C LEU A 156 1.46 0.82 -0.61
N SER A 157 1.27 1.90 -1.36
CA SER A 157 0.17 1.99 -2.32
C SER A 157 0.27 0.91 -3.40
N VAL A 158 1.48 0.58 -3.86
CA VAL A 158 1.69 -0.52 -4.81
C VAL A 158 1.43 -1.87 -4.16
N TRP A 159 1.91 -2.10 -2.95
CA TRP A 159 1.78 -3.39 -2.25
C TRP A 159 0.35 -3.69 -1.81
N THR A 160 -0.38 -2.67 -1.35
CA THR A 160 -1.72 -2.81 -0.77
C THR A 160 -2.83 -2.51 -1.77
N GLY A 161 -2.54 -1.74 -2.81
CA GLY A 161 -3.57 -1.18 -3.69
C GLY A 161 -4.35 -0.02 -3.06
N ILE A 162 -3.98 0.44 -1.86
CA ILE A 162 -4.61 1.57 -1.17
C ILE A 162 -3.75 2.82 -1.42
N PRO A 163 -4.25 3.86 -2.11
CA PRO A 163 -3.49 5.09 -2.34
C PRO A 163 -3.19 5.81 -1.03
N MET A 164 -1.89 6.02 -0.74
CA MET A 164 -1.35 6.64 0.48
C MET A 164 -0.51 7.88 0.14
N GLY A 165 -0.60 8.92 0.97
CA GLY A 165 0.20 10.17 0.82
C GLY A 165 -0.59 11.34 0.21
N LYS A 166 0.13 12.41 -0.15
CA LYS A 166 -0.47 13.50 -0.94
C LYS A 166 -0.90 12.94 -2.28
N MET A 167 -2.17 13.12 -2.61
CA MET A 167 -2.69 12.75 -3.91
C MET A 167 -1.89 13.48 -4.98
N THR A 168 -1.44 12.72 -5.98
CA THR A 168 -0.90 13.30 -7.21
C THR A 168 -1.97 14.17 -7.88
N GLU A 169 -1.57 15.15 -8.70
CA GLU A 169 -2.53 15.98 -9.45
C GLU A 169 -3.47 15.12 -10.30
N ASP A 170 -2.95 14.03 -10.87
CA ASP A 170 -3.73 13.03 -11.60
C ASP A 170 -4.78 12.35 -10.73
N GLU A 171 -4.44 11.92 -9.52
CA GLU A 171 -5.38 11.32 -8.58
C GLU A 171 -6.43 12.33 -8.10
N MET A 172 -6.05 13.58 -7.85
CA MET A 172 -7.00 14.64 -7.47
C MET A 172 -8.00 14.88 -8.60
N SER A 173 -7.50 15.04 -9.82
CA SER A 173 -8.33 15.19 -11.02
C SER A 173 -9.29 14.02 -11.21
N ARG A 174 -8.82 12.77 -10.99
CA ARG A 174 -9.68 11.57 -11.03
C ARG A 174 -10.77 11.58 -9.96
N ILE A 175 -10.44 11.89 -8.71
CA ILE A 175 -11.41 11.93 -7.62
C ILE A 175 -12.45 13.06 -7.80
N LEU A 176 -12.02 14.21 -8.31
CA LEU A 176 -12.93 15.31 -8.67
C LEU A 176 -13.91 14.88 -9.77
N LYS A 177 -13.42 14.15 -10.77
CA LYS A 177 -14.24 13.65 -11.89
C LYS A 177 -14.89 12.28 -11.64
N LEU A 178 -14.78 11.73 -10.44
CA LEU A 178 -15.21 10.35 -10.14
C LEU A 178 -16.68 10.11 -10.50
N ALA A 179 -17.58 11.04 -10.16
CA ALA A 179 -18.99 10.93 -10.52
C ALA A 179 -19.20 10.87 -12.04
N ASP A 180 -18.50 11.70 -12.81
CA ASP A 180 -18.59 11.72 -14.27
C ASP A 180 -18.08 10.42 -14.88
N VAL A 181 -16.98 9.89 -14.35
CA VAL A 181 -16.39 8.63 -14.83
C VAL A 181 -17.32 7.45 -14.52
N LEU A 182 -17.85 7.36 -13.31
CA LEU A 182 -18.82 6.33 -12.94
C LEU A 182 -20.11 6.45 -13.77
N GLY A 183 -20.59 7.68 -14.02
CA GLY A 183 -21.79 7.96 -14.82
C GLY A 183 -21.68 7.55 -16.29
N LYS A 184 -20.47 7.49 -16.86
CA LYS A 184 -20.25 6.92 -18.21
C LYS A 184 -20.57 5.44 -18.28
N ARG A 185 -20.38 4.71 -17.17
CA ARG A 185 -20.59 3.27 -17.07
C ARG A 185 -21.98 2.93 -16.49
N VAL A 186 -22.46 3.73 -15.55
CA VAL A 186 -23.76 3.54 -14.88
C VAL A 186 -24.71 4.67 -15.27
N ILE A 187 -25.55 4.40 -16.26
CA ILE A 187 -26.44 5.40 -16.87
C ILE A 187 -27.76 5.48 -16.09
N GLY A 188 -28.20 6.70 -15.77
CA GLY A 188 -29.52 6.97 -15.17
C GLY A 188 -29.61 6.74 -13.66
N GLN A 189 -28.48 6.65 -12.97
CA GLN A 189 -28.39 6.48 -11.50
C GLN A 189 -27.62 7.63 -10.84
N ASP A 190 -27.79 8.85 -11.36
CA ASP A 190 -26.94 10.01 -11.05
C ASP A 190 -26.85 10.33 -9.55
N GLU A 191 -27.96 10.22 -8.82
CA GLU A 191 -27.99 10.47 -7.37
C GLU A 191 -27.16 9.44 -6.59
N ALA A 192 -27.26 8.15 -6.96
CA ALA A 192 -26.49 7.09 -6.34
C ALA A 192 -24.99 7.23 -6.66
N VAL A 193 -24.66 7.54 -7.92
CA VAL A 193 -23.30 7.81 -8.39
C VAL A 193 -22.69 8.98 -7.62
N GLN A 194 -23.42 10.10 -7.51
CA GLN A 194 -22.95 11.29 -6.81
C GLN A 194 -22.74 11.03 -5.31
N SER A 195 -23.65 10.29 -4.68
CA SER A 195 -23.56 9.93 -3.25
C SER A 195 -22.32 9.09 -2.95
N VAL A 196 -22.05 8.09 -3.78
CA VAL A 196 -20.83 7.27 -3.67
C VAL A 196 -19.59 8.12 -3.89
N ALA A 197 -19.55 8.92 -4.96
CA ALA A 197 -18.40 9.77 -5.27
C ALA A 197 -18.08 10.77 -4.14
N ASN A 198 -19.10 11.39 -3.55
CA ASN A 198 -18.93 12.33 -2.43
C ASN A 198 -18.34 11.65 -1.18
N ALA A 199 -18.78 10.43 -0.84
CA ALA A 199 -18.23 9.70 0.29
C ALA A 199 -16.75 9.35 0.09
N ILE A 200 -16.35 8.92 -1.12
CA ILE A 200 -14.93 8.71 -1.45
C ILE A 200 -14.14 10.02 -1.35
N ARG A 201 -14.66 11.13 -1.90
CA ARG A 201 -14.02 12.46 -1.81
C ARG A 201 -13.81 12.90 -0.35
N ASN A 202 -14.82 12.75 0.48
CA ASN A 202 -14.75 13.12 1.90
C ASN A 202 -13.70 12.30 2.65
N HIS A 203 -13.62 11.01 2.37
CA HIS A 203 -12.58 10.16 2.95
C HIS A 203 -11.18 10.60 2.52
N ARG A 204 -10.99 10.87 1.23
CA ARG A 204 -9.72 11.37 0.67
C ARG A 204 -9.32 12.74 1.22
N ALA A 205 -10.29 13.59 1.56
CA ALA A 205 -10.06 14.87 2.21
C ALA A 205 -9.76 14.76 3.72
N GLY A 206 -9.70 13.55 4.29
CA GLY A 206 -9.46 13.33 5.71
C GLY A 206 -10.65 13.73 6.61
N LEU A 207 -11.85 13.86 6.04
CA LEU A 207 -13.05 14.28 6.75
C LEU A 207 -13.83 13.10 7.37
N THR A 208 -13.22 11.91 7.40
CA THR A 208 -13.81 10.68 7.94
C THR A 208 -12.95 10.09 9.05
N GLU A 209 -13.58 9.44 10.03
CA GLU A 209 -12.88 8.78 11.13
C GLU A 209 -12.04 7.58 10.67
N GLU A 210 -10.80 7.49 11.17
CA GLU A 210 -9.83 6.42 10.79
C GLU A 210 -10.31 4.98 11.08
N LYS A 211 -11.21 4.79 12.05
CA LYS A 211 -11.70 3.45 12.44
C LYS A 211 -12.95 3.01 11.66
N LYS A 212 -13.48 3.85 10.78
CA LYS A 212 -14.69 3.55 10.01
C LYS A 212 -14.33 3.20 8.56
N PRO A 213 -15.13 2.36 7.87
CA PRO A 213 -14.97 2.15 6.44
C PRO A 213 -15.09 3.47 5.67
N ILE A 214 -14.39 3.56 4.54
CA ILE A 214 -14.42 4.69 3.59
C ILE A 214 -15.86 5.08 3.24
N GLY A 215 -16.72 4.08 3.03
CA GLY A 215 -18.15 4.25 2.84
C GLY A 215 -18.89 2.95 3.10
N ALA A 216 -20.05 3.06 3.73
CA ALA A 216 -20.99 1.97 3.92
C ALA A 216 -22.30 2.35 3.23
N PHE A 217 -22.58 1.69 2.11
CA PHE A 217 -23.73 2.01 1.27
C PHE A 217 -24.73 0.87 1.26
N LEU A 218 -26.01 1.22 1.26
CA LEU A 218 -27.11 0.29 1.03
C LEU A 218 -27.84 0.71 -0.25
N PHE A 219 -27.62 -0.02 -1.35
CA PHE A 219 -28.30 0.26 -2.61
C PHE A 219 -29.68 -0.43 -2.64
N LEU A 220 -30.73 0.36 -2.80
CA LEU A 220 -32.12 -0.11 -2.85
C LEU A 220 -32.68 0.07 -4.27
N GLY A 221 -33.42 -0.91 -4.76
CA GLY A 221 -34.05 -0.86 -6.09
C GLY A 221 -34.34 -2.25 -6.67
N SER A 222 -35.09 -2.33 -7.77
CA SER A 222 -35.40 -3.59 -8.45
C SER A 222 -34.17 -4.28 -9.03
N SER A 223 -34.26 -5.57 -9.34
CA SER A 223 -33.15 -6.30 -9.99
C SER A 223 -32.83 -5.69 -11.36
N GLY A 224 -31.54 -5.69 -11.74
CA GLY A 224 -31.09 -5.20 -13.05
C GLY A 224 -30.89 -3.69 -13.20
N VAL A 225 -31.24 -2.86 -12.22
CA VAL A 225 -31.11 -1.38 -12.31
C VAL A 225 -29.68 -0.83 -12.17
N GLY A 226 -28.66 -1.69 -12.15
CA GLY A 226 -27.25 -1.26 -12.10
C GLY A 226 -26.61 -1.16 -10.71
N LYS A 227 -27.27 -1.62 -9.62
CA LYS A 227 -26.69 -1.62 -8.26
C LYS A 227 -25.31 -2.31 -8.19
N THR A 228 -25.22 -3.53 -8.73
CA THR A 228 -23.97 -4.31 -8.77
C THR A 228 -22.97 -3.70 -9.76
N GLU A 229 -23.46 -3.08 -10.82
CA GLU A 229 -22.61 -2.44 -11.82
C GLU A 229 -21.89 -1.22 -11.24
N LEU A 230 -22.57 -0.41 -10.43
CA LEU A 230 -21.96 0.69 -9.70
C LEU A 230 -20.86 0.23 -8.74
N ALA A 231 -21.06 -0.90 -8.05
CA ALA A 231 -20.02 -1.47 -7.19
C ALA A 231 -18.78 -1.93 -7.99
N LYS A 232 -18.98 -2.52 -9.17
CA LYS A 232 -17.88 -2.93 -10.06
C LYS A 232 -17.14 -1.73 -10.64
N ALA A 233 -17.88 -0.74 -11.14
CA ALA A 233 -17.32 0.50 -11.67
C ALA A 233 -16.48 1.22 -10.60
N LEU A 234 -16.99 1.28 -9.37
CA LEU A 234 -16.24 1.83 -8.24
C LEU A 234 -14.95 1.05 -7.96
N ALA A 235 -15.00 -0.30 -8.01
CA ALA A 235 -13.84 -1.13 -7.77
C ALA A 235 -12.75 -0.92 -8.84
N GLU A 236 -13.14 -0.80 -10.11
CA GLU A 236 -12.23 -0.49 -11.20
C GLU A 236 -11.61 0.90 -11.06
N GLU A 237 -12.43 1.92 -10.77
CA GLU A 237 -11.94 3.31 -10.72
C GLU A 237 -11.08 3.61 -9.48
N VAL A 238 -11.45 3.07 -8.32
CA VAL A 238 -10.77 3.39 -7.05
C VAL A 238 -9.63 2.41 -6.76
N PHE A 239 -9.75 1.15 -7.17
CA PHE A 239 -8.78 0.09 -6.87
C PHE A 239 -8.13 -0.50 -8.13
N HIS A 240 -8.27 0.17 -9.28
CA HIS A 240 -7.67 -0.17 -10.57
C HIS A 240 -8.02 -1.57 -11.13
N SER A 241 -8.97 -2.27 -10.50
CA SER A 241 -9.37 -3.60 -10.93
C SER A 241 -10.71 -4.02 -10.34
N GLU A 242 -11.63 -4.47 -11.20
CA GLU A 242 -12.85 -5.15 -10.75
C GLU A 242 -12.55 -6.42 -9.94
N LYS A 243 -11.38 -7.06 -10.13
CA LYS A 243 -10.98 -8.26 -9.39
C LYS A 243 -10.71 -8.00 -7.91
N ASN A 244 -10.66 -6.74 -7.50
CA ASN A 244 -10.58 -6.34 -6.10
C ASN A 244 -11.96 -6.26 -5.43
N LEU A 245 -13.05 -6.37 -6.20
CA LEU A 245 -14.40 -6.50 -5.65
C LEU A 245 -14.58 -7.87 -4.99
N ILE A 246 -14.65 -7.88 -3.66
CA ILE A 246 -15.05 -9.05 -2.89
C ILE A 246 -16.58 -9.16 -2.96
N ARG A 247 -17.08 -10.13 -3.74
CA ARG A 247 -18.51 -10.39 -3.87
C ARG A 247 -18.93 -11.54 -2.97
N LEU A 248 -19.95 -11.30 -2.15
CA LEU A 248 -20.56 -12.30 -1.29
C LEU A 248 -22.03 -12.43 -1.65
N ASP A 249 -22.49 -13.66 -1.91
CA ASP A 249 -23.90 -13.93 -2.15
C ASP A 249 -24.64 -14.11 -0.82
N MET A 250 -25.37 -13.08 -0.41
CA MET A 250 -26.10 -13.08 0.87
C MET A 250 -27.21 -14.15 0.94
N VAL A 251 -27.65 -14.71 -0.18
CA VAL A 251 -28.60 -15.84 -0.18
C VAL A 251 -27.95 -17.08 0.43
N GLU A 252 -26.65 -17.28 0.25
CA GLU A 252 -25.90 -18.41 0.85
C GLU A 252 -25.71 -18.27 2.37
N TYR A 253 -26.06 -17.11 2.93
CA TYR A 253 -25.83 -16.74 4.33
C TYR A 253 -27.10 -16.61 5.18
N GLN A 254 -28.23 -17.14 4.70
CA GLN A 254 -29.52 -17.03 5.39
C GLN A 254 -29.61 -17.88 6.67
N GLU A 255 -28.86 -18.97 6.75
CA GLU A 255 -28.94 -19.94 7.84
C GLU A 255 -27.89 -19.66 8.92
N ALA A 256 -28.22 -19.83 10.20
CA ALA A 256 -27.31 -19.48 11.30
C ALA A 256 -25.93 -20.15 11.22
N HIS A 257 -25.86 -21.40 10.72
CA HIS A 257 -24.60 -22.13 10.62
C HIS A 257 -23.72 -21.65 9.46
N SER A 258 -24.32 -21.02 8.44
CA SER A 258 -23.60 -20.48 7.28
C SER A 258 -22.75 -19.26 7.62
N ILE A 259 -23.09 -18.55 8.71
CA ILE A 259 -22.35 -17.38 9.22
C ILE A 259 -20.90 -17.76 9.54
N SER A 260 -20.65 -18.97 10.05
CA SER A 260 -19.29 -19.45 10.34
C SER A 260 -18.40 -19.51 9.10
N ARG A 261 -18.97 -19.70 7.90
CA ARG A 261 -18.21 -19.63 6.64
C ARG A 261 -17.78 -18.20 6.29
N LEU A 262 -18.55 -17.20 6.72
CA LEU A 262 -18.28 -15.79 6.46
C LEU A 262 -17.15 -15.24 7.34
N ILE A 263 -17.24 -15.50 8.65
CA ILE A 263 -16.35 -14.92 9.67
C ILE A 263 -15.25 -15.88 10.16
N GLY A 264 -15.44 -17.18 9.98
CA GLY A 264 -14.57 -18.23 10.48
C GLY A 264 -15.27 -19.08 11.56
N PRO A 265 -14.88 -20.35 11.72
CA PRO A 265 -15.39 -21.18 12.79
C PRO A 265 -14.89 -20.69 14.16
N PRO A 266 -15.63 -20.93 15.25
CA PRO A 266 -15.23 -20.49 16.58
C PRO A 266 -13.97 -21.22 17.11
N PRO A 267 -13.26 -20.64 18.09
CA PRO A 267 -12.07 -21.25 18.70
C PRO A 267 -12.29 -22.69 19.15
N GLY A 268 -11.42 -23.60 18.71
CA GLY A 268 -11.46 -25.03 19.06
C GLY A 268 -12.14 -25.94 18.02
N TYR A 269 -12.70 -25.39 16.94
CA TYR A 269 -13.20 -26.17 15.79
C TYR A 269 -12.13 -26.32 14.70
N MET A 270 -12.17 -27.40 13.91
CA MET A 270 -11.29 -27.57 12.75
C MET A 270 -11.42 -26.37 11.80
N GLY A 271 -10.29 -25.79 11.40
CA GLY A 271 -10.25 -24.61 10.54
C GLY A 271 -10.32 -23.27 11.27
N ASN A 272 -10.28 -23.22 12.62
CA ASN A 272 -10.28 -21.95 13.37
C ASN A 272 -9.08 -21.03 13.06
N ASP A 273 -7.98 -21.59 12.57
CA ASP A 273 -6.81 -20.81 12.14
C ASP A 273 -6.97 -20.29 10.69
N GLU A 274 -7.94 -20.82 9.94
CA GLU A 274 -8.33 -20.35 8.61
C GLU A 274 -9.52 -19.40 8.78
N GLY A 275 -9.32 -18.08 8.63
CA GLY A 275 -10.43 -17.13 8.74
C GLY A 275 -11.57 -17.44 7.76
N GLY A 276 -12.75 -16.89 8.00
CA GLY A 276 -13.88 -17.03 7.06
C GLY A 276 -13.66 -16.29 5.75
N GLN A 277 -14.51 -16.59 4.76
CA GLN A 277 -14.43 -16.08 3.39
C GLN A 277 -14.29 -14.56 3.32
N LEU A 278 -15.06 -13.81 4.14
CA LEU A 278 -14.95 -12.35 4.19
C LEU A 278 -13.66 -11.91 4.90
N THR A 279 -13.39 -12.48 6.08
CA THR A 279 -12.25 -12.05 6.89
C THR A 279 -10.93 -12.32 6.18
N GLU A 280 -10.79 -13.44 5.46
CA GLU A 280 -9.59 -13.73 4.69
C GLU A 280 -9.49 -12.86 3.44
N ALA A 281 -10.59 -12.67 2.71
CA ALA A 281 -10.58 -11.81 1.52
C ALA A 281 -10.17 -10.37 1.86
N VAL A 282 -10.74 -9.78 2.92
CA VAL A 282 -10.36 -8.44 3.40
C VAL A 282 -8.93 -8.42 3.94
N ARG A 283 -8.49 -9.48 4.63
CA ARG A 283 -7.09 -9.57 5.07
C ARG A 283 -6.09 -9.69 3.92
N GLN A 284 -6.46 -10.27 2.78
CA GLN A 284 -5.61 -10.40 1.59
C GLN A 284 -5.55 -9.09 0.80
N LYS A 285 -6.65 -8.34 0.77
CA LYS A 285 -6.83 -7.10 0.02
C LYS A 285 -7.48 -6.04 0.93
N PRO A 286 -6.70 -5.43 1.84
CA PRO A 286 -7.21 -4.43 2.78
C PRO A 286 -7.63 -3.12 2.10
#